data_AF-A0A068ULE5-F1
#
_entry.id   AF-A0A068ULE5-F1
#
_cell.length_a   1.000
_cell.length_b   1.000
_cell.length_c   1.000
_cell.angle_alpha   90.00
_cell.angle_beta   90.00
_cell.angle_gamma   90.00
#
_symmetry.space_group_name_H-M   'P 1'
#
loop_
_entity.id
_entity.type
_entity.pdbx_description
1 polymer ?
#
loop_
_entity_poly.entity_id
_entity_poly.type
_entity_poly.pdbx_seq_one_letter_code
_entity_poly.pdbx_strand_id
1 'polypeptide(L)'
;MCALSVASSGKRCSLEAGDEPGLPQCKTSEISVHGIREHIETDECVAACGSDRNVTGISSDSLLDPIFTAKLCSKHCVNNCPNIVDLYSNLASAEGVLLSKLCKSLETSPRRAMSQLQSSGMAPSAPAGAGEGPISAAPAGPALSPTGSADAVTPAASPAPL
;
A
#
# COMPACT_ATOMS: atom_id res chain seq x y z
N MET A 1 -11.15 12.47 -17.03
CA MET A 1 -10.35 12.74 -15.82
C MET A 1 -9.22 11.72 -15.77
N CYS A 2 -8.03 12.06 -15.28
CA CYS A 2 -6.93 11.09 -15.12
C CYS A 2 -6.25 11.30 -13.76
N ALA A 3 -6.34 10.32 -12.85
CA ALA A 3 -5.72 10.38 -11.53
C ALA A 3 -4.23 9.97 -11.52
N LEU A 4 -3.66 9.60 -12.67
CA LEU A 4 -2.33 8.98 -12.80
C LEU A 4 -1.35 9.91 -13.53
N SER A 5 -1.17 11.12 -13.00
CA SER A 5 -0.26 12.12 -13.55
C SER A 5 0.64 12.77 -12.49
N VAL A 6 1.77 13.32 -12.92
CA VAL A 6 2.76 13.99 -12.08
C VAL A 6 3.08 15.35 -12.67
N ALA A 7 2.89 16.40 -11.88
CA ALA A 7 3.20 17.77 -12.28
C ALA A 7 4.71 18.00 -12.47
N SER A 8 5.08 19.12 -13.07
CA SER A 8 6.47 19.56 -13.21
C SER A 8 7.20 19.74 -11.88
N SER A 9 6.44 20.08 -10.82
CA SER A 9 6.93 20.15 -9.44
C SER A 9 7.23 18.78 -8.81
N GLY A 10 6.95 17.68 -9.52
CA GLY A 10 7.11 16.31 -9.02
C GLY A 10 5.98 15.86 -8.09
N LYS A 11 4.88 16.60 -7.99
CA LYS A 11 3.72 16.23 -7.16
C LYS A 11 2.70 15.44 -7.97
N ARG A 12 2.08 14.42 -7.37
CA ARG A 12 0.97 13.70 -8.01
C ARG A 12 -0.19 14.65 -8.25
N CYS A 13 -0.82 14.54 -9.41
CA CYS A 13 -1.98 15.34 -9.76
C CYS A 13 -3.06 14.55 -10.47
N SER A 14 -4.28 15.06 -10.35
CA SER A 14 -5.44 14.62 -11.12
C SER A 14 -5.70 15.61 -12.25
N LEU A 15 -5.69 15.12 -13.48
CA LEU A 15 -6.07 15.90 -14.66
C LEU A 15 -7.59 15.97 -14.77
N GLU A 16 -8.10 17.18 -14.67
CA GLU A 16 -9.49 17.55 -14.83
C GLU A 16 -9.68 18.40 -16.08
N ALA A 17 -10.93 18.58 -16.52
CA ALA A 17 -11.23 19.57 -17.55
C ALA A 17 -10.94 20.97 -16.99
N GLY A 18 -10.12 21.75 -17.68
CA GLY A 18 -9.88 23.14 -17.31
C GLY A 18 -11.05 24.04 -17.70
N ASP A 19 -10.95 25.30 -17.28
CA ASP A 19 -11.89 26.37 -17.64
C ASP A 19 -11.94 26.59 -19.16
N GLU A 20 -10.78 26.46 -19.81
CA GLU A 20 -10.65 26.54 -21.26
C GLU A 20 -10.92 25.18 -21.93
N PRO A 21 -11.80 25.12 -22.94
CA PRO A 21 -12.12 23.89 -23.65
C PRO A 21 -10.86 23.25 -24.26
N GLY A 22 -10.59 22.01 -23.88
CA GLY A 22 -9.48 21.23 -24.43
C GLY A 22 -8.14 21.40 -23.73
N LEU A 23 -8.02 22.28 -22.73
CA LEU A 23 -6.83 22.38 -21.89
C LEU A 23 -7.06 21.68 -20.54
N PRO A 24 -6.48 20.49 -20.31
CA PRO A 24 -6.64 19.81 -19.04
C PRO A 24 -5.90 20.55 -17.92
N GLN A 25 -6.55 20.68 -16.76
CA GLN A 25 -5.97 21.28 -15.57
C GLN A 25 -5.50 20.20 -14.60
N CYS A 26 -4.23 20.29 -14.17
CA CYS A 26 -3.62 19.38 -13.20
C CYS A 26 -3.85 19.90 -11.78
N LYS A 27 -4.81 19.31 -11.05
CA LYS A 27 -5.00 19.56 -9.62
C LYS A 27 -3.99 18.74 -8.83
N THR A 28 -2.94 19.41 -8.35
CA THR A 28 -1.85 18.78 -7.61
C THR A 28 -2.23 18.47 -6.17
N SER A 29 -1.81 17.30 -5.70
CA SER A 29 -1.80 16.91 -4.28
C SER A 29 -0.48 17.29 -3.61
N GLU A 30 -0.37 17.14 -2.30
CA GLU A 30 0.89 17.37 -1.57
C GLU A 30 1.87 16.18 -1.66
N ILE A 31 1.46 15.09 -2.29
CA ILE A 31 2.24 13.85 -2.37
C ILE A 31 3.31 13.99 -3.45
N SER A 32 4.57 14.06 -3.04
CA SER A 32 5.73 14.12 -3.95
C SER A 32 6.08 12.73 -4.49
N VAL A 33 6.41 12.67 -5.77
CA VAL A 33 6.90 11.49 -6.48
C VAL A 33 8.41 11.62 -6.67
N HIS A 34 9.15 10.56 -6.36
CA HIS A 34 10.59 10.58 -6.52
C HIS A 34 10.98 10.25 -7.97
N GLY A 35 11.83 11.09 -8.58
CA GLY A 35 12.43 10.81 -9.90
C GLY A 35 11.51 10.95 -11.12
N ILE A 36 10.21 11.24 -10.93
CA ILE A 36 9.24 11.41 -12.02
C ILE A 36 8.73 12.86 -12.01
N ARG A 37 8.70 13.51 -13.18
CA ARG A 37 8.18 14.87 -13.37
C ARG A 37 7.53 14.97 -14.74
N GLU A 38 6.52 15.83 -14.87
CA GLU A 38 5.83 16.12 -16.15
C GLU A 38 5.35 14.85 -16.87
N HIS A 39 4.80 13.89 -16.11
CA HIS A 39 4.45 12.57 -16.62
C HIS A 39 2.95 12.31 -16.57
N ILE A 40 2.41 11.73 -17.63
CA ILE A 40 1.01 11.30 -17.70
C ILE A 40 1.01 9.83 -18.10
N GLU A 41 0.42 8.97 -17.28
CA GLU A 41 0.31 7.55 -17.61
C GLU A 41 -0.64 7.34 -18.79
N THR A 42 -0.22 6.50 -19.73
CA THR A 42 -0.97 6.19 -20.95
C THR A 42 -2.11 5.21 -20.66
N ASP A 43 -3.09 5.13 -21.56
CA ASP A 43 -4.14 4.10 -21.47
C ASP A 43 -3.58 2.68 -21.51
N GLU A 44 -2.49 2.49 -22.25
CA GLU A 44 -1.77 1.21 -22.34
C GLU A 44 -1.22 0.81 -20.97
N CYS A 45 -0.64 1.76 -20.23
CA CYS A 45 -0.14 1.51 -18.89
C CYS A 45 -1.25 1.24 -17.88
N VAL A 46 -2.33 2.01 -17.95
CA VAL A 46 -3.53 1.81 -17.12
C VAL A 46 -4.08 0.40 -17.30
N ALA A 47 -4.25 -0.03 -18.54
CA ALA A 47 -4.77 -1.35 -18.87
C ALA A 47 -3.80 -2.47 -18.44
N ALA A 48 -2.51 -2.29 -18.70
CA ALA A 48 -1.49 -3.29 -18.37
C ALA A 48 -1.32 -3.51 -16.86
N CYS A 49 -1.41 -2.44 -16.08
CA CYS A 49 -1.32 -2.49 -14.62
C CYS A 49 -2.66 -2.84 -13.95
N GLY A 50 -3.76 -2.94 -14.71
CA GLY A 50 -5.09 -3.18 -14.15
C GLY A 50 -5.65 -2.01 -13.33
N SER A 51 -5.11 -0.80 -13.51
CA SER A 51 -5.59 0.41 -12.85
C SER A 51 -6.76 1.04 -13.63
N ASP A 52 -7.43 2.03 -13.04
CA ASP A 52 -8.49 2.81 -13.68
C ASP A 52 -8.19 4.31 -13.56
N ARG A 53 -8.32 5.03 -14.68
CA ARG A 53 -8.07 6.47 -14.79
C ARG A 53 -9.10 7.32 -14.04
N ASN A 54 -10.30 6.78 -13.81
CA ASN A 54 -11.44 7.49 -13.25
C ASN A 54 -11.62 7.28 -11.74
N VAL A 55 -10.82 6.43 -11.11
CA VAL A 55 -10.96 6.16 -9.68
C VAL A 55 -10.27 7.27 -8.88
N THR A 56 -11.07 8.10 -8.23
CA THR A 56 -10.65 9.13 -7.28
C THR A 56 -10.48 8.54 -5.89
N GLY A 57 -9.42 7.76 -5.69
CA GLY A 57 -9.12 7.15 -4.39
C GLY A 57 -8.51 5.78 -4.57
N ILE A 58 -7.27 5.63 -4.14
CA ILE A 58 -6.52 4.39 -4.33
C ILE A 58 -6.57 3.68 -2.99
N SER A 59 -7.17 2.49 -2.95
CA SER A 59 -7.23 1.67 -1.74
C SER A 59 -6.10 0.65 -1.72
N SER A 60 -5.59 0.35 -0.53
CA SER A 60 -4.72 -0.83 -0.30
C SER A 60 -5.42 -2.14 -0.58
N ASP A 61 -6.75 -2.17 -0.48
CA ASP A 61 -7.53 -3.38 -0.77
C ASP A 61 -7.34 -3.88 -2.20
N SER A 62 -6.99 -3.01 -3.15
CA SER A 62 -6.69 -3.42 -4.52
C SER A 62 -5.54 -4.41 -4.58
N LEU A 63 -4.55 -4.32 -3.68
CA LEU A 63 -3.44 -5.29 -3.60
C LEU A 63 -3.91 -6.68 -3.15
N LEU A 64 -5.07 -6.77 -2.50
CA LEU A 64 -5.69 -8.03 -2.08
C LEU A 64 -6.50 -8.70 -3.19
N ASP A 65 -6.73 -8.02 -4.32
CA ASP A 65 -7.31 -8.63 -5.51
C ASP A 65 -6.21 -9.36 -6.32
N PRO A 66 -6.26 -10.70 -6.43
CA PRO A 66 -5.25 -11.46 -7.17
C PRO A 66 -5.19 -11.10 -8.66
N ILE A 67 -6.30 -10.68 -9.26
CA ILE A 67 -6.36 -10.30 -10.68
C ILE A 67 -5.62 -8.98 -10.89
N PHE A 68 -5.93 -7.99 -10.06
CA PHE A 68 -5.24 -6.71 -10.04
C PHE A 68 -3.73 -6.90 -9.83
N THR A 69 -3.34 -7.61 -8.76
CA THR A 69 -1.93 -7.75 -8.40
C THR A 69 -1.15 -8.55 -9.46
N ALA A 70 -1.78 -9.51 -10.15
CA ALA A 70 -1.15 -10.19 -11.28
C ALA A 70 -0.87 -9.23 -12.45
N LYS A 71 -1.78 -8.30 -12.77
CA LYS A 71 -1.57 -7.27 -13.79
C LYS A 71 -0.50 -6.25 -13.38
N LEU A 72 -0.57 -5.76 -12.14
CA LEU A 72 0.42 -4.85 -11.56
C LEU A 72 1.84 -5.45 -11.59
N CYS A 73 1.97 -6.74 -11.30
CA CYS A 73 3.25 -7.46 -11.33
C CYS A 73 3.64 -7.98 -12.72
N SER A 74 2.85 -7.69 -13.77
CA SER A 74 3.22 -8.06 -15.13
C SER A 74 4.47 -7.29 -15.57
N LYS A 75 5.31 -7.93 -16.40
CA LYS A 75 6.52 -7.28 -16.94
C LYS A 75 6.20 -6.00 -17.71
N HIS A 76 5.04 -5.94 -18.38
CA HIS A 76 4.63 -4.75 -19.09
C HIS A 76 4.39 -3.58 -18.12
N CYS A 77 3.67 -3.82 -17.02
CA CYS A 77 3.44 -2.78 -16.02
C CYS A 77 4.75 -2.35 -15.32
N VAL A 78 5.48 -3.31 -14.75
CA VAL A 78 6.67 -3.03 -13.91
C VAL A 78 7.77 -2.29 -14.67
N ASN A 79 7.92 -2.55 -15.97
CA ASN A 79 9.01 -1.97 -16.76
C ASN A 79 8.62 -0.68 -17.49
N ASN A 80 7.34 -0.48 -17.81
CA ASN A 80 6.92 0.60 -18.70
C ASN A 80 6.08 1.69 -18.02
N CYS A 81 5.58 1.45 -16.80
CA CYS A 81 4.57 2.31 -16.17
C CYS A 81 5.05 2.85 -14.81
N PRO A 82 6.07 3.73 -14.79
CA PRO A 82 6.81 4.08 -13.59
C PRO A 82 5.97 4.80 -12.53
N ASN A 83 4.98 5.62 -12.91
CA ASN A 83 4.16 6.34 -11.94
C ASN A 83 3.14 5.40 -11.28
N ILE A 84 2.56 4.45 -12.01
CA ILE A 84 1.67 3.43 -11.43
C ILE A 84 2.47 2.52 -10.47
N VAL A 85 3.65 2.07 -10.88
CA VAL A 85 4.50 1.19 -10.06
C VAL A 85 4.98 1.89 -8.80
N ASP A 86 5.45 3.15 -8.90
CA ASP A 86 5.83 3.95 -7.73
C ASP A 86 4.66 4.13 -6.75
N LEU A 87 3.48 4.43 -7.29
CA LEU A 87 2.27 4.60 -6.51
C LEU A 87 1.93 3.37 -5.66
N TYR A 88 1.82 2.20 -6.28
CA TYR A 88 1.49 0.98 -5.55
C TYR A 88 2.66 0.45 -4.72
N SER A 89 3.91 0.77 -5.06
CA SER A 89 5.06 0.44 -4.22
C SER A 89 5.05 1.21 -2.91
N ASN A 90 4.76 2.51 -2.95
CA ASN A 90 4.62 3.34 -1.76
C ASN A 90 3.42 2.90 -0.91
N LEU A 91 2.31 2.55 -1.56
CA LEU A 91 1.11 2.08 -0.90
C LEU A 91 1.35 0.72 -0.21
N ALA A 92 1.94 -0.25 -0.92
CA ALA A 92 2.34 -1.52 -0.32
C ALA A 92 3.32 -1.32 0.85
N SER A 93 4.26 -0.37 0.73
CA SER A 93 5.22 -0.08 1.80
C SER A 93 4.56 0.49 3.06
N ALA A 94 3.50 1.30 2.90
CA ALA A 94 2.69 1.77 4.01
C ALA A 94 1.95 0.62 4.71
N GLU A 95 1.60 -0.44 3.99
CA GLU A 95 1.05 -1.71 4.51
C GLU A 95 2.13 -2.69 5.02
N GLY A 96 3.41 -2.26 5.08
CA GLY A 96 4.52 -3.11 5.53
C GLY A 96 4.97 -4.16 4.50
N VAL A 97 4.52 -4.06 3.25
CA VAL A 97 4.81 -5.01 2.17
C VAL A 97 5.74 -4.37 1.13
N LEU A 98 6.77 -5.11 0.71
CA LEU A 98 7.57 -4.72 -0.45
C LEU A 98 6.96 -5.26 -1.74
N LEU A 99 6.49 -4.38 -2.63
CA LEU A 99 5.86 -4.75 -3.89
C LEU A 99 6.74 -5.69 -4.74
N SER A 100 8.06 -5.45 -4.77
CA SER A 100 9.01 -6.31 -5.49
C SER A 100 9.10 -7.72 -4.91
N LYS A 101 8.97 -7.90 -3.60
CA LYS A 101 8.89 -9.22 -2.96
C LYS A 101 7.55 -9.89 -3.25
N LEU A 102 6.46 -9.12 -3.24
CA LEU A 102 5.13 -9.60 -3.58
C LEU A 102 5.10 -10.17 -5.01
N CYS A 103 5.59 -9.41 -5.99
CA CYS A 103 5.60 -9.86 -7.38
C CYS A 103 6.42 -11.15 -7.58
N LYS A 104 7.60 -11.26 -6.95
CA LYS A 104 8.39 -12.51 -6.96
C LYS A 104 7.63 -13.68 -6.33
N SER A 105 6.94 -13.44 -5.21
CA SER A 105 6.15 -14.48 -4.54
C SER A 105 4.94 -14.92 -5.37
N LEU A 106 4.38 -14.04 -6.20
CA LEU A 106 3.30 -14.39 -7.13
C LEU A 106 3.81 -15.30 -8.26
N GLU A 107 5.03 -15.10 -8.75
CA GLU A 107 5.62 -15.98 -9.76
C GLU A 107 5.83 -17.41 -9.24
N THR A 108 6.26 -17.56 -7.98
CA THR A 108 6.54 -18.87 -7.39
C THR A 108 5.31 -19.55 -6.79
N SER A 109 4.46 -18.79 -6.10
CA SER A 109 3.36 -19.33 -5.30
C SER A 109 2.27 -18.27 -5.06
N PRO A 110 1.33 -18.09 -6.01
CA PRO A 110 0.28 -17.07 -5.91
C PRO A 110 -0.55 -17.18 -4.63
N ARG A 111 -0.96 -18.39 -4.24
CA ARG A 111 -1.74 -18.64 -3.02
C ARG A 111 -1.03 -18.12 -1.77
N ARG A 112 0.27 -18.42 -1.62
CA ARG A 112 1.07 -18.02 -0.45
C ARG A 112 1.28 -16.50 -0.41
N ALA A 113 1.44 -15.88 -1.57
CA ALA A 113 1.60 -14.43 -1.68
C ALA A 113 0.34 -13.72 -1.16
N MET A 114 -0.83 -14.12 -1.63
CA MET A 114 -2.11 -13.52 -1.23
C MET A 114 -2.42 -13.73 0.25
N SER A 115 -2.17 -14.94 0.79
CA SER A 115 -2.37 -15.20 2.23
C SER A 115 -1.46 -14.35 3.12
N GLN A 116 -0.23 -14.06 2.68
CA GLN A 116 0.66 -13.17 3.43
C GLN A 116 0.15 -11.74 3.42
N LEU A 117 -0.27 -11.20 2.28
CA LEU A 117 -0.84 -9.86 2.19
C LEU A 117 -2.05 -9.67 3.10
N GLN A 118 -2.97 -10.65 3.10
CA GLN A 118 -4.16 -10.62 3.95
C GLN A 118 -3.82 -10.73 5.45
N SER A 119 -2.69 -11.36 5.77
CA SER A 119 -2.20 -11.53 7.14
C SER A 119 -1.26 -10.39 7.58
N SER A 120 -0.87 -9.49 6.67
CA SER A 120 0.02 -8.37 6.93
C SER A 120 -0.70 -7.24 7.68
N GLY A 121 -1.04 -7.51 8.94
CA GLY A 121 -0.86 -6.52 10.02
C GLY A 121 0.49 -6.75 10.72
N MET A 122 1.49 -7.23 9.98
CA MET A 122 2.72 -7.79 10.52
C MET A 122 3.87 -6.79 10.35
N ALA A 123 4.34 -6.26 11.48
CA ALA A 123 5.57 -5.49 11.58
C ALA A 123 6.74 -6.22 10.88
N PRO A 124 7.72 -5.48 10.31
CA PRO A 124 8.83 -6.07 9.57
C PRO A 124 9.55 -7.09 10.44
N SER A 125 9.59 -8.34 9.98
CA SER A 125 10.42 -9.38 10.58
C SER A 125 11.88 -8.93 10.42
N ALA A 126 12.56 -8.73 11.56
CA ALA A 126 13.99 -8.45 11.59
C ALA A 126 14.76 -9.50 10.76
N PRO A 127 15.87 -9.13 10.12
CA PRO A 127 16.66 -10.11 9.37
C PRO A 127 17.17 -11.18 10.33
N ALA A 128 16.87 -12.44 10.02
CA ALA A 128 17.50 -13.59 10.66
C ALA A 128 18.98 -13.60 10.27
N GLY A 129 19.80 -12.97 11.10
CA GLY A 129 21.24 -13.18 11.09
C GLY A 129 21.54 -14.56 11.64
N ALA A 130 21.98 -15.46 10.77
CA ALA A 130 22.64 -16.69 11.17
C ALA A 130 23.98 -16.35 11.84
N GLY A 131 24.18 -16.84 13.05
CA GLY A 131 25.44 -16.75 13.79
C GLY A 131 25.40 -17.67 15.01
N GLU A 132 26.11 -18.80 14.89
CA GLU A 132 26.46 -19.83 15.87
C GLU A 132 26.43 -19.47 17.39
N GLY A 133 25.89 -20.42 18.18
CA GLY A 133 26.59 -20.96 19.38
C GLY A 133 26.42 -20.26 20.73
N PRO A 134 26.65 -20.97 21.88
CA PRO A 134 25.66 -21.01 22.95
C PRO A 134 26.09 -20.44 24.32
N ILE A 135 25.11 -20.45 25.24
CA ILE A 135 25.12 -20.34 26.72
C ILE A 135 25.47 -18.99 27.38
N SER A 136 24.53 -18.47 28.17
CA SER A 136 24.77 -18.25 29.61
C SER A 136 23.45 -18.08 30.37
N ALA A 137 23.47 -18.61 31.58
CA ALA A 137 22.35 -18.86 32.46
C ALA A 137 21.66 -17.60 33.03
N ALA A 138 20.42 -17.81 33.48
CA ALA A 138 19.57 -16.87 34.21
C ALA A 138 20.25 -16.25 35.46
N PRO A 139 19.62 -15.23 36.05
CA PRO A 139 18.95 -15.57 37.31
C PRO A 139 17.49 -15.15 37.36
N ALA A 140 16.73 -15.98 38.07
CA ALA A 140 15.38 -15.71 38.53
C ALA A 140 15.36 -14.51 39.50
N GLY A 141 14.32 -13.69 39.40
CA GLY A 141 13.92 -12.67 40.38
C GLY A 141 12.40 -12.55 40.37
N PRO A 142 11.76 -12.26 41.52
CA PRO A 142 10.59 -13.01 41.98
C PRO A 142 9.24 -12.47 41.49
N ALA A 143 8.27 -13.39 41.46
CA ALA A 143 6.84 -13.09 41.35
C ALA A 143 6.35 -12.26 42.54
N LEU A 144 5.60 -11.18 42.25
CA LEU A 144 4.72 -10.49 43.17
C LEU A 144 3.45 -10.05 42.40
N SER A 145 2.38 -10.82 42.57
CA SER A 145 0.99 -10.31 42.59
C SER A 145 0.57 -10.33 44.08
N PRO A 146 -0.51 -9.67 44.56
CA PRO A 146 -1.70 -9.20 43.84
C PRO A 146 -2.30 -7.86 44.39
N THR A 147 -3.58 -7.62 44.05
CA THR A 147 -4.57 -6.64 44.58
C THR A 147 -4.67 -5.31 43.81
N GLY A 148 -5.85 -4.83 43.39
CA GLY A 148 -7.21 -5.33 43.56
C GLY A 148 -8.22 -4.46 42.78
N SER A 149 -9.49 -4.90 42.85
CA SER A 149 -10.73 -4.14 42.63
C SER A 149 -11.01 -3.70 41.18
N ALA A 150 -11.86 -4.43 40.45
CA ALA A 150 -13.31 -4.25 40.44
C ALA A 150 -13.71 -2.81 40.05
N ASP A 151 -14.09 -2.61 38.79
CA ASP A 151 -15.44 -2.13 38.52
C ASP A 151 -15.86 -2.48 37.09
N ALA A 152 -17.05 -3.07 37.02
CA ALA A 152 -17.74 -3.43 35.79
C ALA A 152 -18.63 -2.25 35.41
N VAL A 153 -18.53 -1.75 34.18
CA VAL A 153 -19.57 -0.90 33.61
C VAL A 153 -19.85 -1.33 32.18
N THR A 154 -20.91 -2.13 32.03
CA THR A 154 -21.58 -2.42 30.75
C THR A 154 -22.52 -1.26 30.37
N PRO A 155 -23.16 -1.24 29.18
CA PRO A 155 -23.19 -0.08 28.30
C PRO A 155 -24.46 0.77 28.47
N ALA A 156 -24.43 2.03 28.04
CA ALA A 156 -25.62 2.87 27.96
C ALA A 156 -26.01 3.14 26.49
N ALA A 157 -27.30 2.94 26.23
CA ALA A 157 -27.97 2.91 24.95
C ALA A 157 -28.16 4.31 24.29
N SER A 158 -28.40 4.26 22.98
CA SER A 158 -28.88 5.36 22.13
C SER A 158 -30.11 6.10 22.67
N PRO A 159 -30.29 7.37 22.27
CA PRO A 159 -31.61 7.91 21.98
C PRO A 159 -31.87 8.02 20.47
N ALA A 160 -33.13 7.78 20.10
CA ALA A 160 -33.71 7.93 18.76
C ALA A 160 -33.95 9.43 18.40
N PRO A 161 -34.27 9.76 17.14
CA PRO A 161 -34.27 11.13 16.64
C PRO A 161 -35.59 11.87 16.92
N LEU A 162 -35.53 13.20 16.81
CA LEU A 162 -36.66 14.11 16.60
C LEU A 162 -36.73 14.52 15.13
#